data_AF-A0A8K0P779-F1
#
_entry.id   AF-A0A8K0P779-F1
#
_cell.length_a   1.000
_cell.length_b   1.000
_cell.length_c   1.000
_cell.angle_alpha   90.00
_cell.angle_beta   90.00
_cell.angle_gamma   90.00
#
_symmetry.space_group_name_H-M   'P 1'
#
loop_
_entity.id
_entity.type
_entity.pdbx_description
1 polymer ?
#
loop_
_entity_poly.entity_id
_entity_poly.type
_entity_poly.pdbx_seq_one_letter_code
_entity_poly.pdbx_strand_id
1 'polypeptide(L)'
;MQMARKKARESYIESELIYAYARTNRLADLEEFISGPNHADIQKIGDRCFDDGMYEAAKLLYNNVSNFARLAITLVHLKDTRTWKEVCFACVDSEEFRLAQMCGLHIVVHADELEDLINYYQDRGYFEELINLLEAALGLERAHMGMFTELAILYSKYKPAKMREHLELFWSRVNIPKVLRAAEQAHLWAELVFLYDKYEEYDNAVIAMMNHPTEAWREGHFKDIITK
;
A
#
# COMPACT_ATOMS: atom_id res chain seq x y z
N MET A 1 33.04 -7.54 30.19
CA MET A 1 32.64 -8.51 29.14
C MET A 1 33.54 -8.50 27.91
N GLN A 2 34.13 -7.38 27.45
CA GLN A 2 35.09 -7.38 26.32
C GLN A 2 36.33 -8.28 26.53
N MET A 3 36.75 -8.52 27.79
CA MET A 3 37.87 -9.42 28.09
C MET A 3 37.52 -10.91 28.00
N ALA A 4 36.25 -11.31 28.07
CA ALA A 4 35.84 -12.71 27.94
C ALA A 4 36.00 -13.23 26.50
N ARG A 5 35.84 -12.32 25.51
CA ARG A 5 36.00 -12.60 24.08
C ARG A 5 37.42 -13.05 23.67
N LYS A 6 38.44 -12.74 24.50
CA LYS A 6 39.82 -13.18 24.25
C LYS A 6 40.10 -14.62 24.67
N LYS A 7 39.22 -15.26 25.47
CA LYS A 7 39.45 -16.61 26.02
C LYS A 7 38.49 -17.68 25.53
N ALA A 8 37.25 -17.33 25.17
CA ALA A 8 36.29 -18.28 24.61
C ALA A 8 35.36 -17.56 23.62
N ARG A 9 35.38 -17.97 22.35
CA ARG A 9 34.45 -17.51 21.31
C ARG A 9 33.20 -18.38 21.34
N GLU A 10 32.45 -18.29 22.43
CA GLU A 10 31.21 -19.05 22.60
C GLU A 10 30.01 -18.22 22.12
N SER A 11 29.19 -18.82 21.25
CA SER A 11 27.98 -18.22 20.68
C SER A 11 27.05 -17.62 21.76
N TYR A 12 26.95 -18.28 22.91
CA TYR A 12 26.14 -17.82 24.04
C TYR A 12 26.63 -16.49 24.63
N ILE A 13 27.95 -16.33 24.79
CA ILE A 13 28.55 -15.13 25.39
C ILE A 13 28.42 -13.93 24.44
N GLU A 14 28.59 -14.14 23.13
CA GLU A 14 28.40 -13.10 22.12
C GLU A 14 26.92 -12.70 21.99
N SER A 15 25.99 -13.65 22.12
CA SER A 15 24.54 -13.38 22.09
C SER A 15 24.07 -12.56 23.30
N GLU A 16 24.50 -12.92 24.51
CA GLU A 16 24.17 -12.15 25.72
C GLU A 16 24.82 -10.75 25.73
N LEU A 17 25.98 -10.61 25.07
CA LEU A 17 26.61 -9.30 24.89
C LEU A 17 25.79 -8.39 23.98
N ILE A 18 25.26 -8.91 22.86
CA ILE A 18 24.34 -8.17 21.98
C ILE A 18 23.11 -7.71 22.77
N TYR A 19 22.51 -8.62 23.55
CA TYR A 19 21.35 -8.29 24.37
C TYR A 19 21.68 -7.24 25.44
N ALA A 20 22.86 -7.28 26.05
CA ALA A 20 23.31 -6.25 26.98
C ALA A 20 23.49 -4.88 26.30
N TYR A 21 23.98 -4.83 25.05
CA TYR A 21 24.05 -3.58 24.27
C TYR A 21 22.66 -3.03 23.95
N ALA A 22 21.70 -3.90 23.60
CA ALA A 22 20.29 -3.51 23.41
C ALA A 22 19.67 -2.93 24.69
N ARG A 23 19.85 -3.60 25.84
CA ARG A 23 19.35 -3.16 27.16
C ARG A 23 19.95 -1.84 27.64
N THR A 24 21.16 -1.51 27.22
CA THR A 24 21.87 -0.28 27.63
C THR A 24 21.70 0.86 26.62
N ASN A 25 20.85 0.69 25.61
CA ASN A 25 20.59 1.64 24.54
C ASN A 25 21.86 2.08 23.77
N ARG A 26 22.85 1.18 23.68
CA ARG A 26 24.11 1.43 22.97
C ARG A 26 24.02 0.89 21.54
N LEU A 27 23.15 1.50 20.74
CA LEU A 27 22.80 1.02 19.40
C LEU A 27 23.99 1.07 18.42
N ALA A 28 24.85 2.08 18.52
CA ALA A 28 26.04 2.20 17.67
C ALA A 28 27.05 1.05 17.90
N ASP A 29 27.30 0.69 19.15
CA ASP A 29 28.17 -0.43 19.50
C ASP A 29 27.55 -1.79 19.09
N LEU A 30 26.23 -1.89 19.14
CA LEU A 30 25.49 -3.06 18.66
C LEU A 30 25.62 -3.22 17.14
N GLU A 31 25.45 -2.14 16.37
CA GLU A 31 25.56 -2.12 14.92
C GLU A 31 26.98 -2.45 14.43
N GLU A 32 28.00 -1.89 15.09
CA GLU A 32 29.40 -2.22 14.83
C GLU A 32 29.70 -3.69 15.14
N PHE A 33 29.08 -4.25 16.19
CA PHE A 33 29.30 -5.64 16.57
C PHE A 33 28.67 -6.64 15.58
N ILE A 34 27.45 -6.37 15.11
CA ILE A 34 26.73 -7.27 14.17
C ILE A 34 27.22 -7.13 12.72
N SER A 35 27.86 -6.02 12.36
CA SER A 35 28.51 -5.86 11.04
C SER A 35 29.86 -6.57 10.94
N GLY A 36 30.49 -6.88 12.07
CA GLY A 36 31.71 -7.69 12.13
C GLY A 36 31.44 -9.21 12.19
N PRO A 37 32.46 -10.05 11.94
CA PRO A 37 32.36 -11.50 12.07
C PRO A 37 32.06 -11.89 13.53
N ASN A 38 30.90 -12.53 13.74
CA ASN A 38 30.39 -12.94 15.04
C ASN A 38 29.81 -14.36 14.96
N HIS A 39 29.67 -15.03 16.11
CA HIS A 39 29.06 -16.37 16.25
C HIS A 39 27.75 -16.30 17.04
N ALA A 40 27.15 -15.12 17.17
CA ALA A 40 25.97 -14.91 17.99
C ALA A 40 24.70 -15.43 17.29
N ASP A 41 23.73 -15.87 18.09
CA ASP A 41 22.38 -16.21 17.61
C ASP A 41 21.55 -14.93 17.55
N ILE A 42 21.76 -14.16 16.47
CA ILE A 42 21.16 -12.83 16.28
C ILE A 42 19.63 -12.92 16.18
N GLN A 43 19.10 -14.00 15.61
CA GLN A 43 17.65 -14.19 15.47
C GLN A 43 16.98 -14.34 16.84
N LYS A 44 17.52 -15.21 17.70
CA LYS A 44 16.98 -15.44 19.04
C LYS A 44 17.04 -14.19 19.92
N ILE A 45 18.12 -13.40 19.78
CA ILE A 45 18.22 -12.12 20.50
C ILE A 45 17.28 -11.07 19.93
N GLY A 46 17.06 -11.05 18.61
CA GLY A 46 16.04 -10.21 17.96
C GLY A 46 14.65 -10.50 18.51
N ASP A 47 14.27 -11.78 18.62
CA ASP A 47 12.99 -12.21 19.20
C ASP A 47 12.84 -11.74 20.66
N ARG A 48 13.89 -11.92 21.47
CA ARG A 48 13.90 -11.49 22.88
C ARG A 48 13.82 -9.97 23.04
N CYS A 49 14.56 -9.21 22.22
CA CYS A 49 14.50 -7.75 22.20
C CYS A 49 13.11 -7.25 21.79
N PHE A 50 12.45 -7.95 20.86
CA PHE A 50 11.09 -7.66 20.46
C PHE A 50 10.09 -7.88 21.59
N ASP A 51 10.16 -9.03 22.27
CA ASP A 51 9.29 -9.35 23.41
C ASP A 51 9.45 -8.37 24.59
N ASP A 52 10.65 -7.82 24.77
CA ASP A 52 10.96 -6.81 25.79
C ASP A 52 10.62 -5.37 25.36
N GLY A 53 10.06 -5.15 24.17
CA GLY A 53 9.66 -3.84 23.65
C GLY A 53 10.80 -2.95 23.18
N MET A 54 12.00 -3.51 22.95
CA MET A 54 13.19 -2.79 22.47
C MET A 54 13.22 -2.80 20.94
N TYR A 55 12.22 -2.17 20.34
CA TYR A 55 11.98 -2.25 18.90
C TYR A 55 13.12 -1.66 18.05
N GLU A 56 13.82 -0.63 18.52
CA GLU A 56 14.97 -0.03 17.80
C GLU A 56 16.15 -1.00 17.70
N ALA A 57 16.47 -1.71 18.79
CA ALA A 57 17.49 -2.74 18.78
C ALA A 57 17.05 -3.96 17.96
N ALA A 58 15.79 -4.40 18.11
CA ALA A 58 15.24 -5.51 17.33
C ALA A 58 15.26 -5.22 15.82
N LYS A 59 15.00 -3.98 15.40
CA LYS A 59 15.11 -3.54 14.00
C LYS A 59 16.51 -3.79 13.44
N LEU A 60 17.56 -3.35 14.14
CA LEU A 60 18.94 -3.54 13.71
C LEU A 60 19.31 -5.03 13.59
N LEU A 61 18.85 -5.85 14.54
CA LEU A 61 19.11 -7.28 14.57
C LEU A 61 18.39 -8.03 13.44
N TYR A 62 17.10 -7.76 13.22
CA TYR A 62 16.36 -8.41 12.13
C TYR A 62 16.81 -7.96 10.74
N ASN A 63 17.26 -6.71 10.59
CA ASN A 63 17.85 -6.24 9.35
C ASN A 63 19.15 -6.99 9.01
N ASN A 64 20.01 -7.22 10.01
CA ASN A 64 21.26 -7.98 9.83
C ASN A 64 21.01 -9.45 9.44
N VAL A 65 19.97 -10.08 10.00
CA VAL A 65 19.59 -11.48 9.68
C VAL A 65 18.72 -11.58 8.43
N SER A 66 18.33 -10.45 7.81
CA SER A 66 17.38 -10.41 6.70
C SER A 66 16.04 -11.10 7.03
N ASN A 67 15.61 -11.07 8.31
CA ASN A 67 14.32 -11.61 8.73
C ASN A 67 13.23 -10.55 8.54
N PHE A 68 12.79 -10.38 7.30
CA PHE A 68 11.85 -9.32 6.91
C PHE A 68 10.47 -9.48 7.55
N ALA A 69 10.03 -10.70 7.87
CA ALA A 69 8.74 -10.94 8.51
C ALA A 69 8.69 -10.39 9.95
N ARG A 70 9.72 -10.64 10.77
CA ARG A 70 9.81 -10.08 12.12
C ARG A 70 10.20 -8.60 12.11
N LEU A 71 11.02 -8.19 11.14
CA LEU A 71 11.35 -6.79 10.93
C LEU A 71 10.09 -5.96 10.65
N ALA A 72 9.21 -6.44 9.77
CA ALA A 72 7.92 -5.82 9.48
C ALA A 72 7.11 -5.56 10.76
N ILE A 73 6.93 -6.59 11.59
CA ILE A 73 6.19 -6.49 12.86
C ILE A 73 6.87 -5.48 13.81
N THR A 74 8.20 -5.52 13.92
CA THR A 74 8.98 -4.58 14.74
C THR A 74 8.82 -3.14 14.29
N LEU A 75 8.80 -2.93 12.98
CA LEU A 75 8.63 -1.62 12.36
C LEU A 75 7.20 -1.09 12.49
N VAL A 76 6.19 -1.98 12.48
CA VAL A 76 4.81 -1.64 12.83
C VAL A 76 4.74 -0.99 14.21
N HIS A 77 5.43 -1.57 15.18
CA HIS A 77 5.49 -1.03 16.55
C HIS A 77 6.25 0.30 16.63
N LEU A 78 7.20 0.54 15.73
CA LEU A 78 7.99 1.78 15.62
C LEU A 78 7.29 2.93 14.87
N LYS A 79 6.14 2.68 14.22
CA LYS A 79 5.29 3.69 13.54
C LYS A 79 6.02 4.61 12.54
N ASP A 80 7.05 4.14 11.85
CA ASP A 80 7.78 4.97 10.87
C ASP A 80 7.20 4.78 9.45
N THR A 81 6.67 5.85 8.84
CA THR A 81 5.97 5.80 7.55
C THR A 81 6.85 5.39 6.37
N ARG A 82 8.14 5.73 6.40
CA ARG A 82 9.09 5.31 5.34
C ARG A 82 9.27 3.80 5.31
N THR A 83 9.16 3.15 6.46
CA THR A 83 9.43 1.72 6.62
C THR A 83 8.26 0.85 6.14
N TRP A 84 7.02 1.35 6.24
CA TRP A 84 5.87 0.62 5.74
C TRP A 84 5.93 0.39 4.24
N LYS A 85 6.42 1.37 3.47
CA LYS A 85 6.59 1.26 2.02
C LYS A 85 7.60 0.17 1.65
N GLU A 86 8.77 0.19 2.26
CA GLU A 86 9.80 -0.84 2.06
C GLU A 86 9.31 -2.23 2.45
N VAL A 87 8.62 -2.34 3.59
CA VAL A 87 8.03 -3.61 4.06
C VAL A 87 6.94 -4.09 3.11
N CYS A 88 6.02 -3.21 2.71
CA CYS A 88 4.95 -3.54 1.77
C CYS A 88 5.53 -4.04 0.45
N PHE A 89 6.53 -3.34 -0.08
CA PHE A 89 7.21 -3.70 -1.32
C PHE A 89 7.91 -5.06 -1.20
N ALA A 90 8.66 -5.30 -0.12
CA ALA A 90 9.27 -6.60 0.14
C ALA A 90 8.23 -7.73 0.26
N CYS A 91 7.07 -7.46 0.89
CA CYS A 91 5.97 -8.43 0.97
C CYS A 91 5.36 -8.73 -0.41
N VAL A 92 5.20 -7.72 -1.27
CA VAL A 92 4.71 -7.90 -2.64
C VAL A 92 5.71 -8.69 -3.49
N ASP A 93 7.01 -8.38 -3.38
CA ASP A 93 8.10 -9.12 -4.05
C ASP A 93 8.15 -10.59 -3.59
N SER A 94 7.76 -10.86 -2.34
CA SER A 94 7.72 -12.20 -1.77
C SER A 94 6.37 -12.91 -1.94
N GLU A 95 5.41 -12.32 -2.67
CA GLU A 95 4.04 -12.82 -2.86
C GLU A 95 3.23 -13.01 -1.55
N GLU A 96 3.63 -12.34 -0.47
CA GLU A 96 2.97 -12.34 0.84
C GLU A 96 1.87 -11.26 0.90
N PHE A 97 0.84 -11.42 0.06
CA PHE A 97 -0.18 -10.38 -0.16
C PHE A 97 -1.00 -10.04 1.08
N ARG A 98 -1.21 -10.99 1.99
CA ARG A 98 -1.94 -10.72 3.23
C ARG A 98 -1.22 -9.71 4.12
N LEU A 99 0.10 -9.83 4.23
CA LEU A 99 0.93 -8.88 4.98
C LEU A 99 1.08 -7.56 4.21
N ALA A 100 1.26 -7.65 2.89
CA ALA A 100 1.31 -6.49 2.02
C ALA A 100 0.03 -5.65 2.12
N GLN A 101 -1.15 -6.27 2.23
CA GLN A 101 -2.42 -5.57 2.40
C GLN A 101 -2.45 -4.78 3.71
N MET A 102 -2.06 -5.42 4.83
CA MET A 102 -2.03 -4.74 6.13
C MET A 102 -1.08 -3.53 6.12
N CYS A 103 0.10 -3.69 5.51
CA CYS A 103 1.06 -2.60 5.37
C CYS A 103 0.56 -1.51 4.41
N GLY A 104 -0.04 -1.93 3.29
CA GLY A 104 -0.61 -1.07 2.27
C GLY A 104 -1.65 -0.11 2.83
N LEU A 105 -2.51 -0.57 3.74
CA LEU A 105 -3.55 0.26 4.38
C LEU A 105 -2.96 1.42 5.18
N HIS A 106 -1.75 1.27 5.72
CA HIS A 106 -1.05 2.36 6.41
C HIS A 106 -0.37 3.34 5.45
N ILE A 107 -0.12 2.95 4.20
CA ILE A 107 0.53 3.79 3.19
C ILE A 107 -0.52 4.59 2.41
N VAL A 108 -1.57 3.93 1.90
CA VAL A 108 -2.60 4.54 1.03
C VAL A 108 -3.35 5.71 1.66
N VAL A 109 -3.31 5.87 2.98
CA VAL A 109 -3.90 7.03 3.67
C VAL A 109 -3.07 8.31 3.51
N HIS A 110 -1.84 8.20 2.98
CA HIS A 110 -0.97 9.31 2.65
C HIS A 110 -1.04 9.57 1.13
N ALA A 111 -1.63 10.71 0.74
CA ALA A 111 -1.88 11.04 -0.65
C ALA A 111 -0.61 11.08 -1.51
N ASP A 112 0.48 11.60 -0.94
CA ASP A 112 1.77 11.73 -1.64
C ASP A 112 2.43 10.38 -1.97
N GLU A 113 2.05 9.31 -1.27
CA GLU A 113 2.63 7.97 -1.44
C GLU A 113 1.76 7.05 -2.32
N LEU A 114 0.52 7.47 -2.64
CA LEU A 114 -0.46 6.64 -3.33
C LEU A 114 -0.01 6.29 -4.76
N GLU A 115 0.52 7.27 -5.50
CA GLU A 115 0.96 7.10 -6.89
C GLU A 115 2.12 6.09 -6.98
N ASP A 116 3.11 6.22 -6.10
CA ASP A 116 4.26 5.31 -6.05
C ASP A 116 3.84 3.87 -5.73
N LEU A 117 2.93 3.68 -4.77
CA LEU A 117 2.40 2.37 -4.41
C LEU A 117 1.65 1.72 -5.59
N ILE A 118 0.83 2.50 -6.29
CA ILE A 118 0.07 2.02 -7.45
C ILE A 118 1.01 1.60 -8.58
N ASN A 119 2.01 2.41 -8.89
CA ASN A 119 3.00 2.09 -9.93
C ASN A 119 3.75 0.80 -9.58
N TYR A 120 4.16 0.65 -8.31
CA TYR A 120 4.88 -0.53 -7.85
C TYR A 120 4.08 -1.83 -8.01
N TYR A 121 2.78 -1.84 -7.69
CA TYR A 121 1.90 -2.99 -7.89
C TYR A 121 1.62 -3.24 -9.39
N GLN A 122 1.43 -2.18 -10.18
CA GLN A 122 1.14 -2.29 -11.61
C GLN A 122 2.33 -2.85 -12.41
N ASP A 123 3.56 -2.41 -12.11
CA ASP A 123 4.77 -2.87 -12.79
C ASP A 123 5.01 -4.37 -12.63
N ARG A 124 4.48 -4.94 -11.53
CA ARG A 124 4.54 -6.38 -11.22
C ARG A 124 3.32 -7.17 -11.67
N GLY A 125 2.28 -6.49 -12.14
CA GLY A 125 1.05 -7.13 -12.60
C GLY A 125 0.07 -7.54 -11.49
N TYR A 126 0.25 -7.09 -10.25
CA TYR A 126 -0.60 -7.47 -9.11
C TYR A 126 -1.85 -6.56 -8.98
N PHE A 127 -2.64 -6.50 -10.05
CA PHE A 127 -3.79 -5.58 -10.13
C PHE A 127 -4.95 -5.98 -9.21
N GLU A 128 -5.21 -7.28 -9.05
CA GLU A 128 -6.26 -7.80 -8.17
C GLU A 128 -6.00 -7.42 -6.71
N GLU A 129 -4.77 -7.60 -6.25
CA GLU A 129 -4.38 -7.27 -4.88
C GLU A 129 -4.39 -5.76 -4.63
N LEU A 130 -3.99 -4.95 -5.62
CA LEU A 130 -4.09 -3.50 -5.55
C LEU A 130 -5.55 -3.03 -5.44
N ILE A 131 -6.45 -3.62 -6.24
CA ILE A 131 -7.88 -3.32 -6.18
C ILE A 131 -8.44 -3.70 -4.80
N ASN A 132 -8.14 -4.90 -4.30
CA ASN A 132 -8.58 -5.36 -2.98
C ASN A 132 -8.05 -4.47 -1.85
N LEU A 133 -6.81 -4.00 -1.96
CA LEU A 133 -6.21 -3.07 -1.01
C LEU A 133 -6.97 -1.73 -0.99
N LEU A 134 -7.23 -1.14 -2.16
CA LEU A 134 -7.96 0.12 -2.26
C LEU A 134 -9.42 -0.02 -1.80
N GLU A 135 -10.11 -1.09 -2.19
CA GLU A 135 -11.48 -1.39 -1.72
C GLU A 135 -11.56 -1.39 -0.18
N ALA A 136 -10.61 -2.03 0.50
CA ALA A 136 -10.53 -2.02 1.95
C ALA A 136 -10.19 -0.61 2.51
N ALA A 137 -9.31 0.12 1.82
CA ALA A 137 -8.86 1.43 2.24
C ALA A 137 -9.94 2.51 2.18
N LEU A 138 -10.91 2.38 1.26
CA LEU A 138 -12.05 3.31 1.17
C LEU A 138 -12.91 3.35 2.44
N GLY A 139 -12.89 2.28 3.25
CA GLY A 139 -13.60 2.21 4.53
C GLY A 139 -12.89 2.94 5.69
N LEU A 140 -11.68 3.46 5.49
CA LEU A 140 -10.93 4.16 6.53
C LEU A 140 -11.40 5.61 6.69
N GLU A 141 -11.40 6.12 7.93
CA GLU A 141 -11.76 7.53 8.22
C GLU A 141 -10.88 8.54 7.48
N ARG A 142 -9.63 8.16 7.18
CA ARG A 142 -8.64 8.99 6.47
C ARG A 142 -8.70 8.85 4.95
N ALA A 143 -9.75 8.26 4.38
CA ALA A 143 -9.89 8.11 2.94
C ALA A 143 -10.00 9.47 2.23
N HIS A 144 -9.21 9.68 1.19
CA HIS A 144 -9.13 10.94 0.44
C HIS A 144 -9.43 10.73 -1.05
N MET A 145 -9.66 11.83 -1.79
CA MET A 145 -10.12 11.82 -3.19
C MET A 145 -9.25 10.97 -4.14
N GLY A 146 -7.93 10.96 -3.91
CA GLY A 146 -6.98 10.16 -4.70
C GLY A 146 -7.37 8.68 -4.73
N MET A 147 -7.72 8.10 -3.58
CA MET A 147 -8.07 6.68 -3.48
C MET A 147 -9.29 6.30 -4.32
N PHE A 148 -10.35 7.13 -4.30
CA PHE A 148 -11.56 6.88 -5.09
C PHE A 148 -11.29 7.03 -6.60
N THR A 149 -10.44 7.99 -6.96
CA THR A 149 -10.08 8.28 -8.35
C THR A 149 -9.26 7.14 -8.93
N GLU A 150 -8.22 6.70 -8.23
CA GLU A 150 -7.35 5.62 -8.69
C GLU A 150 -8.08 4.28 -8.72
N LEU A 151 -8.94 4.00 -7.74
CA LEU A 151 -9.79 2.81 -7.79
C LEU A 151 -10.72 2.80 -9.02
N ALA A 152 -11.30 3.95 -9.39
CA ALA A 152 -12.11 4.05 -10.60
C ALA A 152 -11.28 3.77 -11.87
N ILE A 153 -10.04 4.25 -11.93
CA ILE A 153 -9.13 3.99 -13.06
C ILE A 153 -8.77 2.50 -13.15
N LEU A 154 -8.59 1.82 -12.02
CA LEU A 154 -8.36 0.37 -11.99
C LEU A 154 -9.61 -0.41 -12.39
N TYR A 155 -10.79 -0.01 -11.92
CA TYR A 155 -12.05 -0.63 -12.35
C TYR A 155 -12.30 -0.47 -13.84
N SER A 156 -11.96 0.69 -14.43
CA SER A 156 -12.18 0.87 -15.87
C SER A 156 -11.38 -0.13 -16.71
N LYS A 157 -10.17 -0.50 -16.27
CA LYS A 157 -9.28 -1.43 -16.98
C LYS A 157 -9.56 -2.90 -16.67
N TYR A 158 -9.79 -3.23 -15.40
CA TYR A 158 -9.75 -4.62 -14.93
C TYR A 158 -11.09 -5.17 -14.45
N LYS A 159 -12.00 -4.32 -13.94
CA LYS A 159 -13.32 -4.73 -13.44
C LYS A 159 -14.46 -3.78 -13.86
N PRO A 160 -14.79 -3.68 -15.16
CA PRO A 160 -15.85 -2.79 -15.66
C PRO A 160 -17.19 -2.95 -14.94
N ALA A 161 -17.54 -4.19 -14.57
CA ALA A 161 -18.79 -4.50 -13.88
C ALA A 161 -18.97 -3.77 -12.54
N LYS A 162 -17.88 -3.44 -11.83
CA LYS A 162 -17.92 -2.69 -10.56
C LYS A 162 -17.88 -1.17 -10.76
N MET A 163 -17.48 -0.70 -11.94
CA MET A 163 -17.27 0.73 -12.21
C MET A 163 -18.55 1.54 -12.00
N ARG A 164 -19.70 1.04 -12.49
CA ARG A 164 -20.98 1.72 -12.37
C ARG A 164 -21.36 1.99 -10.91
N GLU A 165 -21.35 0.95 -10.09
CA GLU A 165 -21.70 1.01 -8.67
C GLU A 165 -20.78 1.98 -7.92
N HIS A 166 -19.48 1.93 -8.19
CA HIS A 166 -18.51 2.84 -7.60
C HIS A 166 -18.80 4.30 -7.90
N LEU A 167 -19.10 4.65 -9.16
CA LEU A 167 -19.39 6.03 -9.54
C LEU A 167 -20.73 6.51 -8.97
N GLU A 168 -21.76 5.66 -8.95
CA GLU A 168 -23.05 6.02 -8.36
C GLU A 168 -22.93 6.40 -6.87
N LEU A 169 -22.07 5.70 -6.13
CA LEU A 169 -21.83 5.96 -4.72
C LEU A 169 -20.85 7.11 -4.45
N PHE A 170 -19.80 7.26 -5.27
CA PHE A 170 -18.63 8.08 -4.92
C PHE A 170 -18.29 9.20 -5.92
N TRP A 171 -19.15 9.51 -6.90
CA TRP A 171 -18.87 10.55 -7.91
C TRP A 171 -18.47 11.92 -7.33
N SER A 172 -18.96 12.30 -6.15
CA SER A 172 -18.63 13.58 -5.50
C SER A 172 -17.23 13.61 -4.87
N ARG A 173 -16.56 12.46 -4.77
CA ARG A 173 -15.24 12.28 -4.14
C ARG A 173 -14.17 11.81 -5.12
N VAL A 174 -14.41 11.89 -6.42
CA VAL A 174 -13.43 11.56 -7.48
C VAL A 174 -13.01 12.79 -8.28
N ASN A 175 -11.85 12.71 -8.90
CA ASN A 175 -11.45 13.67 -9.94
C ASN A 175 -12.11 13.30 -11.27
N ILE A 176 -13.26 13.90 -11.56
CA ILE A 176 -14.08 13.59 -12.74
C ILE A 176 -13.29 13.69 -14.06
N PRO A 177 -12.54 14.77 -14.36
CA PRO A 177 -11.75 14.85 -15.61
C PRO A 177 -10.71 13.74 -15.78
N LYS A 178 -10.12 13.25 -14.68
CA LYS A 178 -9.17 12.12 -14.74
C LYS A 178 -9.90 10.80 -15.04
N VAL A 179 -11.05 10.58 -14.40
CA VAL A 179 -11.86 9.35 -14.59
C VAL A 179 -12.52 9.32 -15.98
N LEU A 180 -12.99 10.45 -16.50
CA LEU A 180 -13.55 10.55 -17.85
C LEU A 180 -12.58 10.03 -18.91
N ARG A 181 -11.32 10.50 -18.87
CA ARG A 181 -10.27 10.02 -19.78
C ARG A 181 -10.04 8.51 -19.66
N ALA A 182 -10.08 7.97 -18.45
CA ALA A 182 -9.92 6.53 -18.23
C ALA A 182 -11.13 5.70 -18.69
N ALA A 183 -12.35 6.24 -18.54
CA ALA A 183 -13.58 5.60 -19.01
C ALA A 183 -13.70 5.63 -20.54
N GLU A 184 -13.26 6.71 -21.18
CA GLU A 184 -13.23 6.86 -22.64
C GLU A 184 -12.25 5.87 -23.27
N GLN A 185 -11.04 5.74 -22.70
CA GLN A 185 -10.04 4.76 -23.13
C GLN A 185 -10.51 3.32 -22.96
N ALA A 186 -11.37 3.06 -21.96
CA ALA A 186 -11.95 1.75 -21.70
C ALA A 186 -13.28 1.51 -22.43
N HIS A 187 -13.78 2.48 -23.21
CA HIS A 187 -15.06 2.43 -23.92
C HIS A 187 -16.26 2.13 -23.00
N LEU A 188 -16.25 2.67 -21.77
CA LEU A 188 -17.33 2.51 -20.80
C LEU A 188 -18.38 3.60 -20.97
N TRP A 189 -19.16 3.54 -22.06
CA TRP A 189 -20.04 4.63 -22.48
C TRP A 189 -21.17 4.92 -21.50
N ALA A 190 -21.71 3.90 -20.82
CA ALA A 190 -22.78 4.09 -19.83
C ALA A 190 -22.29 4.88 -18.60
N GLU A 191 -21.09 4.58 -18.14
CA GLU A 191 -20.40 5.24 -17.02
C GLU A 191 -19.91 6.63 -17.43
N LEU A 192 -19.38 6.77 -18.64
CA LEU A 192 -18.90 8.02 -19.20
C LEU A 192 -20.04 9.04 -19.37
N VAL A 193 -21.19 8.61 -19.87
CA VAL A 193 -22.39 9.47 -19.95
C VAL A 193 -22.88 9.89 -18.57
N PHE A 194 -22.82 8.99 -17.58
CA PHE A 194 -23.15 9.36 -16.21
C PHE A 194 -22.20 10.40 -15.64
N LEU A 195 -20.90 10.27 -15.90
CA LEU A 195 -19.91 11.26 -15.49
C LEU A 195 -20.15 12.60 -16.17
N TYR A 196 -20.47 12.65 -17.46
CA TYR A 196 -20.81 13.88 -18.15
C TYR A 196 -22.06 14.55 -17.58
N ASP A 197 -23.12 13.80 -17.26
CA ASP A 197 -24.32 14.35 -16.59
C ASP A 197 -23.96 14.94 -15.21
N LYS A 198 -23.14 14.26 -14.41
CA LYS A 198 -22.68 14.78 -13.11
C LYS A 198 -21.71 15.96 -13.21
N TYR A 199 -20.99 16.07 -14.32
CA TYR A 199 -20.08 17.17 -14.59
C TYR A 199 -20.75 18.34 -15.33
N GLU A 200 -22.06 18.25 -15.58
CA GLU A 200 -22.86 19.22 -16.32
C GLU A 200 -22.38 19.45 -17.77
N GLU A 201 -21.67 18.48 -18.35
CA GLU A 201 -21.27 18.48 -19.76
C GLU A 201 -22.33 17.74 -20.61
N TYR A 202 -23.54 18.29 -20.62
CA TYR A 202 -24.71 17.68 -21.27
C TYR A 202 -24.51 17.46 -22.77
N ASP A 203 -23.86 18.39 -23.47
CA ASP A 203 -23.52 18.26 -24.89
C ASP A 203 -22.70 16.99 -25.16
N ASN A 204 -21.67 16.75 -24.35
CA ASN A 204 -20.81 15.58 -24.49
C ASN A 204 -21.56 14.29 -24.13
N ALA A 205 -22.46 14.33 -23.14
CA ALA A 205 -23.32 13.21 -22.80
C ALA A 205 -24.25 12.82 -23.97
N VAL A 206 -24.88 13.80 -24.62
CA VAL A 206 -25.76 13.59 -25.78
C VAL A 206 -24.97 13.01 -26.95
N ILE A 207 -23.81 13.59 -27.27
CA ILE A 207 -22.94 13.11 -28.36
C ILE A 207 -22.54 11.65 -28.11
N ALA A 208 -22.15 11.31 -26.88
CA ALA A 208 -21.81 9.94 -26.52
C ALA A 208 -23.00 8.98 -26.67
N MET A 209 -24.22 9.38 -26.29
CA MET A 209 -25.42 8.56 -26.52
C MET A 209 -25.76 8.40 -28.01
N MET A 210 -25.51 9.41 -28.84
CA MET A 210 -25.75 9.35 -30.28
C MET A 210 -24.76 8.42 -30.99
N ASN A 211 -23.49 8.46 -30.59
CA ASN A 211 -22.44 7.64 -31.18
C ASN A 211 -22.45 6.19 -30.66
N HIS A 212 -22.95 5.98 -29.43
CA HIS A 212 -23.00 4.67 -28.77
C HIS A 212 -24.40 4.31 -28.25
N PRO A 213 -25.41 4.12 -29.13
CA PRO A 213 -26.80 3.99 -28.71
C PRO A 213 -27.10 2.72 -27.91
N THR A 214 -26.46 1.60 -28.22
CA THR A 214 -26.73 0.30 -27.57
C THR A 214 -26.31 0.26 -26.11
N GLU A 215 -25.30 1.04 -25.74
CA GLU A 215 -24.65 0.97 -24.42
C GLU A 215 -25.03 2.14 -23.52
N ALA A 216 -25.20 3.34 -24.08
CA ALA A 216 -25.40 4.56 -23.30
C ALA A 216 -26.82 5.15 -23.37
N TRP A 217 -27.58 4.86 -24.43
CA TRP A 217 -28.87 5.51 -24.63
C TRP A 217 -29.95 4.95 -23.70
N ARG A 218 -30.68 5.85 -23.04
CA ARG A 218 -31.93 5.54 -22.32
C ARG A 218 -32.94 6.61 -22.64
N GLU A 219 -34.12 6.23 -23.13
CA GLU A 219 -35.11 7.15 -23.71
C GLU A 219 -35.44 8.36 -22.81
N GLY A 220 -35.77 8.10 -21.54
CA GLY A 220 -36.09 9.17 -20.59
C GLY A 220 -34.87 10.04 -20.27
N HIS A 221 -33.72 9.40 -20.04
CA HIS A 221 -32.48 10.11 -19.71
C HIS A 221 -32.03 11.05 -20.84
N PHE A 222 -32.11 10.60 -22.09
CA PHE A 222 -31.76 11.43 -23.25
C PHE A 222 -32.69 12.66 -23.37
N LYS A 223 -34.00 12.46 -23.17
CA LYS A 223 -34.99 13.55 -23.20
C LYS A 223 -34.73 14.58 -22.09
N ASP A 224 -34.30 14.16 -20.91
CA ASP A 224 -34.01 15.07 -19.82
C ASP A 224 -32.72 15.87 -20.09
N ILE A 225 -31.66 15.21 -20.57
CA ILE A 225 -30.36 15.85 -20.83
C ILE A 225 -30.45 16.87 -21.98
N ILE A 226 -31.11 16.54 -23.11
CA ILE A 226 -31.16 17.41 -24.29
C ILE A 226 -31.90 18.75 -24.04
N THR A 227 -32.66 18.83 -22.94
CA THR A 227 -33.39 20.06 -22.57
C THR A 227 -32.64 20.98 -21.62
N LYS A 228 -31.53 20.52 -21.04
CA LYS A 228 -30.68 21.30 -20.15
C LYS A 228 -29.62 22.05 -20.96
#